data_AF-A0A6N7ZT84-F1
#
_entry.id   AF-A0A6N7ZT84-F1
#
_cell.length_a   1.000
_cell.length_b   1.000
_cell.length_c   1.000
_cell.angle_alpha   90.00
_cell.angle_beta   90.00
_cell.angle_gamma   90.00
#
_symmetry.space_group_name_H-M   'P 1'
#
loop_
_entity.id
_entity.type
_entity.pdbx_description
1 polymer ?
#
loop_
_entity_poly.entity_id
_entity_poly.type
_entity_poly.pdbx_seq_one_letter_code
_entity_poly.pdbx_strand_id
1 'polypeptide(L)'
;MKASFSNAAVRQYGNTAAEFSKEIVVAYLSNSNNTATTDEVLSMFAGIQNSITAMLENASATGVSETSVEGPGIPETVVPAAKPAVSELNGDEVRVANETAASTRVGIHAKFPDIDIEPVIDIEDSIRGDKLVCLIDGVAKKMLKRHLRSKYGMEYHEYREFFGLEDDYPSVAPGYSDLKSRAAKNQGFGLTVTKMPRVERGLAARKKGATASANNKTRAMQKALVAV
;
A
#
# COMPACT_ATOMS: atom_id res chain seq x y z
N MET A 1 -0.41 -3.30 -7.49
CA MET A 1 -0.85 -3.17 -8.90
C MET A 1 -2.12 -2.34 -8.91
N LYS A 2 -2.17 -1.25 -9.69
CA LYS A 2 -3.40 -0.46 -9.88
C LYS A 2 -4.29 -1.27 -10.83
N ALA A 3 -5.48 -1.67 -10.38
CA ALA A 3 -6.51 -2.16 -11.30
C ALA A 3 -6.97 -0.96 -12.10
N SER A 4 -6.38 -0.79 -13.28
CA SER A 4 -6.79 0.23 -14.24
C SER A 4 -7.94 -0.39 -15.01
N PHE A 5 -9.17 -0.13 -14.58
CA PHE A 5 -10.34 -0.55 -15.34
C PHE A 5 -10.38 0.28 -16.61
N SER A 6 -10.02 -0.33 -17.73
CA SER A 6 -10.13 0.33 -19.02
C SER A 6 -11.61 0.63 -19.27
N ASN A 7 -11.91 1.84 -19.76
CA ASN A 7 -13.25 2.25 -20.20
C ASN A 7 -13.82 1.33 -21.31
N ALA A 8 -12.99 0.47 -21.91
CA ALA A 8 -13.40 -0.53 -22.89
C ALA A 8 -14.16 -1.71 -22.25
N ALA A 9 -13.85 -2.08 -21.00
CA ALA A 9 -14.58 -3.13 -20.30
C ALA A 9 -16.02 -2.69 -20.02
N VAL A 10 -16.23 -1.44 -19.59
CA VAL A 10 -17.57 -0.89 -19.31
C VAL A 10 -18.44 -0.81 -20.57
N ARG A 11 -17.84 -0.68 -21.76
CA ARG A 11 -18.55 -0.57 -23.04
C ARG A 11 -18.83 -1.91 -23.72
N GLN A 12 -18.14 -2.99 -23.34
CA GLN A 12 -18.34 -4.32 -23.95
C GLN A 12 -19.55 -5.08 -23.36
N TYR A 13 -20.03 -4.72 -22.17
CA TYR A 13 -21.09 -5.46 -21.49
C TYR A 13 -22.41 -4.70 -21.53
N GLY A 14 -23.13 -4.83 -22.64
CA GLY A 14 -24.53 -4.44 -22.77
C GLY A 14 -25.48 -5.38 -22.02
N ASN A 15 -25.19 -5.76 -20.77
CA ASN A 15 -26.05 -6.61 -19.95
C ASN A 15 -26.27 -6.00 -18.56
N THR A 16 -27.50 -6.13 -18.09
CA THR A 16 -28.12 -5.50 -16.92
C THR A 16 -27.21 -5.30 -15.71
N ALA A 17 -27.41 -4.20 -14.97
CA ALA A 17 -26.64 -3.81 -13.79
C ALA A 17 -26.43 -4.95 -12.75
N ALA A 18 -27.37 -5.90 -12.70
CA ALA A 18 -27.27 -7.10 -11.89
C ALA A 18 -26.08 -8.01 -12.28
N GLU A 19 -25.82 -8.24 -13.57
CA GLU A 19 -24.72 -9.10 -14.02
C GLU A 19 -23.35 -8.46 -13.76
N PHE A 20 -23.24 -7.15 -13.97
CA PHE A 20 -22.04 -6.40 -13.62
C PHE A 20 -21.76 -6.40 -12.10
N SER A 21 -22.82 -6.24 -11.29
CA SER A 21 -22.68 -6.30 -9.83
C SER A 21 -22.20 -7.68 -9.35
N LYS A 22 -22.67 -8.78 -9.97
CA LYS A 22 -22.22 -10.13 -9.65
C LYS A 22 -20.74 -10.34 -9.97
N GLU A 23 -20.26 -9.92 -11.14
CA GLU A 23 -18.85 -10.06 -11.50
C GLU A 23 -17.91 -9.27 -10.59
N ILE A 24 -18.29 -8.06 -10.17
CA ILE A 24 -17.50 -7.27 -9.22
C ILE A 24 -17.37 -8.02 -7.89
N VAL A 25 -18.47 -8.58 -7.38
CA VAL A 25 -18.46 -9.33 -6.12
C VAL A 25 -17.62 -10.61 -6.24
N VAL A 26 -17.74 -11.34 -7.35
CA VAL A 26 -16.93 -12.55 -7.62
C VAL A 26 -15.44 -12.19 -7.74
N ALA A 27 -15.08 -11.12 -8.45
CA ALA A 27 -13.69 -10.67 -8.58
C ALA A 27 -13.09 -10.23 -7.24
N TYR A 28 -13.88 -9.57 -6.39
CA TYR A 28 -13.46 -9.13 -5.06
C TYR A 28 -13.24 -10.31 -4.10
N LEU A 29 -14.13 -11.31 -4.13
CA LEU A 29 -14.01 -12.52 -3.30
C LEU A 29 -12.92 -13.49 -3.79
N SER A 30 -12.64 -13.52 -5.10
CA SER A 30 -11.57 -14.35 -5.67
C SER A 30 -10.16 -13.82 -5.36
N ASN A 31 -10.06 -12.61 -4.80
CA ASN A 31 -8.79 -12.04 -4.36
C ASN A 31 -8.36 -12.68 -3.04
N SER A 32 -7.29 -13.49 -3.08
CA SER A 32 -6.76 -14.22 -1.92
C SER A 32 -6.30 -13.35 -0.74
N ASN A 33 -6.22 -12.03 -0.92
CA ASN A 33 -5.95 -11.08 0.17
C ASN A 33 -7.21 -10.61 0.91
N ASN A 34 -8.39 -11.00 0.43
CA ASN A 34 -9.67 -10.61 0.99
C ASN A 34 -10.24 -11.78 1.81
N THR A 35 -10.48 -11.55 3.09
CA THR A 35 -11.00 -12.56 4.02
C THR A 35 -12.49 -12.38 4.32
N ALA A 36 -13.14 -11.37 3.71
CA ALA A 36 -14.55 -11.13 3.91
C ALA A 36 -15.37 -12.26 3.29
N THR A 37 -16.28 -12.83 4.08
CA THR A 37 -17.18 -13.87 3.62
C THR A 37 -18.29 -13.29 2.73
N THR A 38 -18.92 -14.13 1.90
CA THR A 38 -20.00 -13.71 0.99
C THR A 38 -21.10 -12.94 1.70
N ASP A 39 -21.48 -13.40 2.89
CA ASP A 39 -22.62 -12.86 3.65
C ASP A 39 -22.29 -11.50 4.26
N GLU A 40 -21.05 -11.30 4.71
CA GLU A 40 -20.57 -10.02 5.21
C GLU A 40 -20.58 -8.96 4.10
N VAL A 41 -20.08 -9.30 2.91
CA VAL A 41 -20.05 -8.39 1.76
C VAL A 41 -21.47 -8.02 1.31
N LEU A 42 -22.38 -9.00 1.29
CA LEU A 42 -23.79 -8.77 0.95
C LEU A 42 -24.48 -7.87 1.99
N SER A 43 -24.20 -8.06 3.29
CA SER A 43 -24.75 -7.21 4.34
C SER A 43 -24.25 -5.76 4.25
N MET A 44 -22.96 -5.57 3.91
CA MET A 44 -22.37 -4.25 3.71
C MET A 44 -23.02 -3.53 2.53
N PHE A 45 -23.22 -4.24 1.43
CA PHE A 45 -23.83 -3.67 0.24
C PHE A 45 -25.31 -3.30 0.47
N ALA A 46 -26.06 -4.15 1.17
CA ALA A 46 -27.43 -3.85 1.59
C ALA A 46 -27.49 -2.63 2.50
N GLY A 47 -26.57 -2.51 3.47
CA GLY A 47 -26.46 -1.34 4.34
C GLY A 47 -26.20 -0.05 3.56
N ILE A 48 -25.31 -0.09 2.57
CA ILE A 48 -25.03 1.06 1.69
C ILE A 48 -26.28 1.46 0.90
N GLN A 49 -26.98 0.51 0.29
CA GLN A 49 -28.20 0.80 -0.48
C GLN A 49 -29.33 1.39 0.38
N ASN A 50 -29.48 0.90 1.61
CA ASN A 50 -30.45 1.45 2.56
C ASN A 50 -30.06 2.88 2.98
N SER A 51 -28.77 3.16 3.17
CA SER A 51 -28.29 4.51 3.50
C SER A 51 -28.53 5.51 2.36
N ILE A 52 -28.33 5.09 1.11
CA ILE A 52 -28.59 5.92 -0.08
C ILE A 52 -30.08 6.21 -0.21
N THR A 53 -30.91 5.18 -0.03
CA THR A 53 -32.37 5.33 -0.07
C THR A 53 -32.86 6.29 1.02
N ALA A 54 -32.34 6.16 2.24
CA ALA A 54 -32.68 7.07 3.34
C ALA A 54 -32.22 8.51 3.08
N MET A 55 -31.06 8.72 2.45
CA MET A 55 -30.62 10.05 2.02
C MET A 55 -31.54 10.64 0.95
N LEU A 56 -32.02 9.82 0.01
CA LEU A 56 -32.90 10.25 -1.07
C LEU A 56 -34.33 10.58 -0.57
N GLU A 57 -34.84 9.84 0.42
CA GLU A 57 -36.12 10.14 1.10
C GLU A 57 -36.04 11.40 1.96
N ASN A 58 -34.91 11.64 2.63
CA ASN A 58 -34.71 12.89 3.37
C ASN A 58 -34.59 14.10 2.42
N ALA A 59 -34.08 13.90 1.21
CA ALA A 59 -34.02 14.93 0.17
C ALA A 59 -35.41 15.29 -0.39
N SER A 60 -36.37 14.36 -0.42
CA SER A 60 -37.75 14.63 -0.87
C SER A 60 -38.64 15.25 0.21
N ALA A 61 -38.20 15.25 1.48
CA ALA A 61 -38.94 15.84 2.61
C ALA A 61 -38.60 17.33 2.88
N THR A 62 -37.73 17.96 2.08
CA THR A 62 -37.36 19.38 2.26
C THR A 62 -37.88 20.22 1.09
N GLY A 63 -39.20 20.44 1.06
CA GLY A 63 -39.78 21.52 0.27
C GLY A 63 -39.54 22.85 0.96
N VAL A 64 -38.58 23.64 0.49
CA VAL A 64 -38.50 25.07 0.83
C VAL A 64 -38.40 25.88 -0.45
N SER A 65 -39.41 26.71 -0.60
CA SER A 65 -39.69 27.71 -1.61
C SER A 65 -38.50 28.61 -1.96
N GLU A 66 -38.25 28.73 -3.26
CA GLU A 66 -37.57 29.85 -3.89
C GLU A 66 -38.27 31.17 -3.52
N THR A 67 -37.52 32.14 -2.99
CA THR A 67 -37.81 33.57 -3.24
C THR A 67 -36.49 34.30 -3.44
N SER A 68 -36.42 34.89 -4.63
CA SER A 68 -35.36 35.72 -5.18
C SER A 68 -35.32 37.10 -4.51
N VAL A 69 -34.15 37.56 -4.07
CA VAL A 69 -33.83 39.01 -4.00
C VAL A 69 -32.33 39.22 -4.26
N GLU A 70 -32.05 40.23 -5.06
CA GLU A 70 -30.80 40.63 -5.72
C GLU A 70 -29.61 40.97 -4.79
N GLY A 71 -28.38 40.85 -5.32
CA GLY A 71 -27.20 41.59 -4.83
C GLY A 71 -27.28 43.09 -5.21
N PRO A 72 -26.28 43.95 -4.88
CA PRO A 72 -24.89 43.67 -4.55
C PRO A 72 -24.35 44.43 -3.30
N GLY A 73 -23.18 44.03 -2.80
CA GLY A 73 -22.49 44.80 -1.75
C GLY A 73 -21.14 44.20 -1.35
N ILE A 74 -20.07 44.65 -2.00
CA ILE A 74 -18.68 44.44 -1.57
C ILE A 74 -18.30 45.65 -0.71
N PRO A 75 -17.96 45.51 0.58
CA PRO A 75 -17.18 46.54 1.25
C PRO A 75 -15.68 46.29 1.00
N GLU A 76 -15.08 47.22 0.25
CA GLU A 76 -13.65 47.47 0.26
C GLU A 76 -13.11 47.58 1.70
N THR A 77 -12.06 46.83 2.03
CA THR A 77 -11.13 47.24 3.11
C THR A 77 -9.69 46.95 2.69
N VAL A 78 -9.10 47.97 2.06
CA VAL A 78 -7.83 48.61 2.39
C VAL A 78 -6.65 47.68 2.76
N VAL A 79 -5.79 47.47 1.76
CA VAL A 79 -4.34 47.31 1.94
C VAL A 79 -3.78 48.58 2.62
N PRO A 80 -2.83 48.45 3.55
CA PRO A 80 -1.60 49.21 3.31
C PRO A 80 -0.35 48.39 3.58
N ALA A 81 0.56 48.51 2.61
CA ALA A 81 1.94 48.11 2.73
C ALA A 81 2.72 49.02 3.69
N ALA A 82 3.77 48.44 4.27
CA ALA A 82 5.09 49.02 4.57
C ALA A 82 5.54 48.96 6.05
N LYS A 83 6.57 48.12 6.25
CA LYS A 83 7.71 48.25 7.20
C LYS A 83 8.29 49.69 7.20
N PRO A 84 9.19 50.11 8.13
CA PRO A 84 10.15 49.29 8.92
C PRO A 84 10.43 49.77 10.37
N ALA A 85 11.01 48.91 11.23
CA ALA A 85 12.01 49.30 12.22
C ALA A 85 12.68 48.08 12.84
N VAL A 86 14.00 48.12 12.88
CA VAL A 86 14.96 47.17 13.44
C VAL A 86 15.33 47.56 14.87
N SER A 87 15.57 46.58 15.74
CA SER A 87 16.48 46.74 16.89
C SER A 87 17.03 45.37 17.31
N GLU A 88 18.32 45.19 17.05
CA GLU A 88 19.24 44.17 17.57
C GLU A 88 19.24 44.19 19.13
N LEU A 89 19.61 43.14 19.90
CA LEU A 89 20.93 42.51 19.99
C LEU A 89 20.88 41.16 20.75
N ASN A 90 21.56 40.16 20.18
CA ASN A 90 22.51 39.21 20.77
C ASN A 90 22.13 38.25 21.91
N GLY A 91 22.33 36.94 21.63
CA GLY A 91 22.50 35.89 22.63
C GLY A 91 22.28 34.47 22.09
N ASP A 92 23.36 33.87 21.61
CA ASP A 92 23.62 32.41 21.52
C ASP A 92 23.09 31.60 20.31
N GLU A 93 24.07 31.15 19.54
CA GLU A 93 24.05 30.43 18.27
C GLU A 93 23.54 28.98 18.38
N VAL A 94 22.23 28.72 18.24
CA VAL A 94 21.72 27.35 17.93
C VAL A 94 20.51 27.33 16.96
N ARG A 95 19.98 28.47 16.51
CA ARG A 95 18.59 28.52 15.97
C ARG A 95 18.43 28.63 14.45
N VAL A 96 19.48 28.46 13.64
CA VAL A 96 19.41 28.78 12.19
C VAL A 96 18.91 27.61 11.31
N ALA A 97 18.75 26.40 11.83
CA ALA A 97 18.39 25.23 11.01
C ALA A 97 16.87 25.00 10.84
N ASN A 98 16.00 25.58 11.67
CA ASN A 98 14.57 25.24 11.68
C ASN A 98 13.65 26.26 10.98
N GLU A 99 14.11 27.49 10.74
CA GLU A 99 13.27 28.54 10.12
C GLU A 99 13.07 28.34 8.61
N THR A 100 14.10 27.87 7.89
CA THR A 100 14.00 27.56 6.45
C THR A 100 13.08 26.35 6.19
N ALA A 101 13.13 25.35 7.08
CA ALA A 101 12.24 24.20 7.01
C ALA A 101 10.77 24.58 7.34
N ALA A 102 10.56 25.52 8.27
CA ALA A 102 9.23 26.03 8.61
C ALA A 102 8.55 26.75 7.44
N SER A 103 9.29 27.48 6.60
CA SER A 103 8.71 28.15 5.43
C SER A 103 8.29 27.16 4.32
N THR A 104 9.08 26.11 4.09
CA THR A 104 8.74 25.05 3.11
C THR A 104 7.54 24.22 3.57
N ARG A 105 7.43 23.97 4.89
CA ARG A 105 6.30 23.28 5.54
C ARG A 105 4.95 23.89 5.18
N VAL A 106 4.84 25.22 5.21
CA VAL A 106 3.58 25.93 4.93
C VAL A 106 3.08 25.68 3.50
N GLY A 107 3.99 25.61 2.52
CA GLY A 107 3.63 25.38 1.11
C GLY A 107 3.12 23.96 0.84
N ILE A 108 3.72 22.95 1.48
CA ILE A 108 3.33 21.54 1.27
C ILE A 108 2.08 21.21 2.10
N HIS A 109 1.91 21.81 3.28
CA HIS A 109 0.68 21.66 4.07
C HIS A 109 -0.56 22.15 3.32
N ALA A 110 -0.45 23.19 2.48
CA ALA A 110 -1.55 23.61 1.62
C ALA A 110 -2.04 22.53 0.63
N LYS A 111 -1.16 21.58 0.25
CA LYS A 111 -1.51 20.43 -0.59
C LYS A 111 -2.20 19.31 0.20
N PHE A 112 -1.96 19.24 1.51
CA PHE A 112 -2.49 18.21 2.40
C PHE A 112 -3.04 18.86 3.68
N PRO A 113 -4.22 19.51 3.60
CA PRO A 113 -4.76 20.31 4.70
C PRO A 113 -5.15 19.48 5.93
N ASP A 114 -5.38 18.18 5.76
CA ASP A 114 -5.79 17.27 6.84
C ASP A 114 -4.60 16.72 7.66
N ILE A 115 -3.37 17.17 7.39
CA ILE A 115 -2.14 16.65 8.04
C ILE A 115 -1.60 17.68 9.03
N ASP A 116 -1.50 17.29 10.30
CA ASP A 116 -0.90 18.13 11.33
C ASP A 116 0.57 18.47 11.01
N ILE A 117 0.94 19.74 11.26
CA ILE A 117 2.29 20.26 10.98
C ILE A 117 3.30 19.76 12.01
N GLU A 118 2.85 19.54 13.24
CA GLU A 118 3.68 19.06 14.33
C GLU A 118 3.83 17.54 14.27
N PRO A 119 5.06 17.00 14.31
CA PRO A 119 5.27 15.57 14.31
C PRO A 119 4.83 14.96 15.65
N VAL A 120 4.19 13.80 15.60
CA VAL A 120 3.74 13.04 16.79
C VAL A 120 4.92 12.47 17.59
N ILE A 121 6.06 12.26 16.93
CA ILE A 121 7.27 11.69 17.50
C ILE A 121 8.49 12.42 16.95
N ASP A 122 9.57 12.44 17.73
CA ASP A 122 10.84 12.99 17.28
C ASP A 122 11.38 12.22 16.06
N ILE A 123 12.12 12.94 15.20
CA ILE A 123 12.63 12.41 13.94
C ILE A 123 13.61 11.26 14.20
N GLU A 124 14.45 11.34 15.24
CA GLU A 124 15.42 10.30 15.57
C GLU A 124 14.75 8.99 16.01
N ASP A 125 13.66 9.11 16.78
CA ASP A 125 12.89 7.96 17.31
C ASP A 125 12.01 7.28 16.26
N SER A 126 11.85 7.92 15.09
CA SER A 126 11.09 7.35 13.99
C SER A 126 11.74 6.10 13.39
N ILE A 127 13.07 5.97 13.48
CA ILE A 127 13.84 4.87 12.91
C ILE A 127 14.05 3.77 13.96
N ARG A 128 13.23 2.71 13.89
CA ARG A 128 13.43 1.49 14.67
C ARG A 128 13.98 0.38 13.78
N GLY A 129 14.90 -0.44 14.31
CA GLY A 129 15.55 -1.52 13.55
C GLY A 129 14.57 -2.34 12.69
N ASP A 130 13.47 -2.81 13.25
CA ASP A 130 12.50 -3.64 12.51
C ASP A 130 11.32 -2.87 11.88
N LYS A 131 11.11 -1.59 12.23
CA LYS A 131 9.93 -0.79 11.85
C LYS A 131 10.25 0.71 11.74
N LEU A 132 9.62 1.40 10.81
CA LEU A 132 9.60 2.87 10.76
C LEU A 132 8.30 3.40 11.34
N VAL A 133 8.40 4.37 12.24
CA VAL A 133 7.24 5.09 12.77
C VAL A 133 6.94 6.27 11.86
N CYS A 134 5.68 6.44 11.49
CA CYS A 134 5.25 7.59 10.71
C CYS A 134 5.08 8.80 11.63
N LEU A 135 5.57 9.97 11.20
CA LEU A 135 5.56 11.22 11.98
C LEU A 135 4.17 11.85 12.05
N ILE A 136 3.25 11.48 11.14
CA ILE A 136 1.89 12.03 11.08
C ILE A 136 0.95 11.32 12.05
N ASP A 137 0.94 9.98 12.06
CA ASP A 137 0.00 9.18 12.87
C ASP A 137 0.68 8.38 13.99
N GLY A 138 2.00 8.41 14.10
CA GLY A 138 2.74 7.66 15.12
C GLY A 138 2.70 6.13 14.94
N VAL A 139 2.22 5.63 13.79
CA VAL A 139 2.04 4.18 13.60
C VAL A 139 3.30 3.53 13.07
N ALA A 140 3.77 2.49 13.75
CA ALA A 140 4.92 1.69 13.32
C ALA A 140 4.57 0.78 12.13
N LYS A 141 5.26 0.97 11.00
CA LYS A 141 5.09 0.23 9.75
C LYS A 141 6.42 -0.34 9.27
N LYS A 142 6.38 -1.43 8.49
CA LYS A 142 7.58 -1.97 7.83
C LYS A 142 8.01 -1.13 6.63
N MET A 143 7.04 -0.57 5.91
CA MET A 143 7.24 0.22 4.69
C MET A 143 6.45 1.51 4.79
N LEU A 144 7.15 2.63 4.96
CA LEU A 144 6.53 3.95 5.14
C LEU A 144 5.88 4.42 3.84
N LYS A 145 6.58 4.28 2.69
CA LYS A 145 6.06 4.68 1.37
C LYS A 145 4.67 4.07 1.04
N ARG A 146 4.42 2.83 1.45
CA ARG A 146 3.11 2.18 1.24
C ARG A 146 2.02 2.81 2.09
N HIS A 147 2.33 3.10 3.35
CA HIS A 147 1.40 3.72 4.29
C HIS A 147 0.98 5.12 3.81
N LEU A 148 1.96 5.94 3.45
CA LEU A 148 1.74 7.30 2.95
C LEU A 148 0.79 7.32 1.76
N ARG A 149 1.07 6.49 0.75
CA ARG A 149 0.25 6.41 -0.45
C ARG A 149 -1.17 5.90 -0.19
N SER A 150 -1.36 5.00 0.78
CA SER A 150 -2.67 4.42 1.07
C SER A 150 -3.54 5.29 1.98
N LYS A 151 -2.94 6.05 2.90
CA LYS A 151 -3.67 6.86 3.88
C LYS A 151 -3.80 8.32 3.46
N TYR A 152 -2.71 8.91 2.98
CA TYR A 152 -2.63 10.33 2.67
C TYR A 152 -2.55 10.63 1.17
N GLY A 153 -2.36 9.59 0.33
CA GLY A 153 -2.15 9.78 -1.10
C GLY A 153 -0.83 10.48 -1.46
N MET A 154 0.03 10.72 -0.47
CA MET A 154 1.29 11.45 -0.58
C MET A 154 2.44 10.55 -1.07
N GLU A 155 3.37 11.12 -1.82
CA GLU A 155 4.63 10.47 -2.15
C GLU A 155 5.68 10.63 -1.03
N TYR A 156 6.59 9.67 -0.92
CA TYR A 156 7.67 9.71 0.05
C TYR A 156 8.56 10.97 -0.04
N HIS A 157 8.76 11.53 -1.24
CA HIS A 157 9.49 12.77 -1.42
C HIS A 157 8.82 13.95 -0.72
N GLU A 158 7.53 14.14 -0.99
CA GLU A 158 6.71 15.19 -0.40
C GLU A 158 6.68 15.08 1.13
N TYR A 159 6.66 13.86 1.66
CA TYR A 159 6.76 13.61 3.09
C TYR A 159 8.10 14.07 3.68
N ARG A 160 9.21 13.84 2.97
CA ARG A 160 10.53 14.31 3.41
C ARG A 160 10.60 15.83 3.39
N GLU A 161 10.12 16.46 2.34
CA GLU A 161 10.07 17.91 2.24
C GLU A 161 9.14 18.54 3.29
N PHE A 162 8.00 17.90 3.56
CA PHE A 162 7.05 18.34 4.58
C PHE A 162 7.72 18.37 5.96
N PHE A 163 8.43 17.32 6.37
CA PHE A 163 9.10 17.32 7.67
C PHE A 163 10.52 17.89 7.64
N GLY A 164 11.05 18.29 6.49
CA GLY A 164 12.46 18.74 6.36
C GLY A 164 13.46 17.63 6.69
N LEU A 165 13.13 16.39 6.31
CA LEU A 165 13.97 15.21 6.54
C LEU A 165 15.16 15.18 5.57
N GLU A 166 16.27 14.62 6.02
CA GLU A 166 17.46 14.42 5.19
C GLU A 166 17.21 13.42 4.06
N ASP A 167 18.00 13.53 2.99
CA ASP A 167 17.86 12.67 1.81
C ASP A 167 18.15 11.19 2.08
N ASP A 168 18.97 10.89 3.09
CA ASP A 168 19.29 9.51 3.50
C ASP A 168 18.24 8.90 4.45
N TYR A 169 17.12 9.60 4.68
CA TYR A 169 16.03 9.04 5.49
C TYR A 169 15.50 7.75 4.81
N PRO A 170 15.32 6.64 5.56
CA PRO A 170 14.93 5.36 4.97
C PRO A 170 13.43 5.29 4.68
N SER A 171 13.04 4.75 3.52
CA SER A 171 11.63 4.55 3.14
C SER A 171 11.03 3.23 3.66
N VAL A 172 11.89 2.30 4.06
CA VAL A 172 11.59 0.95 4.55
C VAL A 172 12.46 0.69 5.77
N ALA A 173 11.94 -0.06 6.74
CA ALA A 173 12.69 -0.35 7.96
C ALA A 173 14.03 -1.05 7.67
N PRO A 174 15.14 -0.63 8.30
CA PRO A 174 16.47 -1.20 8.05
C PRO A 174 16.55 -2.73 8.17
N GLY A 175 15.90 -3.30 9.18
CA GLY A 175 15.83 -4.74 9.46
C GLY A 175 14.85 -5.52 8.59
N TYR A 176 14.05 -4.87 7.72
CA TYR A 176 13.09 -5.56 6.86
C TYR A 176 13.77 -6.57 5.93
N SER A 177 14.92 -6.21 5.37
CA SER A 177 15.72 -7.06 4.48
C SER A 177 16.24 -8.31 5.20
N ASP A 178 16.71 -8.14 6.43
CA ASP A 178 17.23 -9.24 7.25
C ASP A 178 16.14 -10.21 7.66
N LEU A 179 15.00 -9.70 8.12
CA LEU A 179 13.84 -10.53 8.48
C LEU A 179 13.36 -11.35 7.28
N LYS A 180 13.27 -10.72 6.10
CA LYS A 180 12.83 -11.38 4.87
C LYS A 180 13.84 -12.42 4.39
N SER A 181 15.14 -12.11 4.46
CA SER A 181 16.19 -13.06 4.05
C SER A 181 16.26 -14.28 4.97
N ARG A 182 16.12 -14.10 6.29
CA ARG A 182 16.03 -15.19 7.27
C ARG A 182 14.81 -16.07 7.01
N ALA A 183 13.63 -15.47 6.81
CA ALA A 183 12.41 -16.21 6.47
C ALA A 183 12.55 -17.01 5.17
N ALA A 184 13.15 -16.41 4.14
CA ALA A 184 13.41 -17.07 2.87
C ALA A 184 14.33 -18.29 3.04
N LYS A 185 15.44 -18.14 3.77
CA LYS A 185 16.37 -19.24 4.08
C LYS A 185 15.67 -20.39 4.82
N ASN A 186 14.83 -20.06 5.81
CA ASN A 186 14.07 -21.05 6.57
C ASN A 186 13.04 -21.79 5.70
N GLN A 187 12.47 -21.12 4.71
CA GLN A 187 11.55 -21.70 3.74
C GLN A 187 12.27 -22.43 2.58
N GLY A 188 13.61 -22.58 2.66
CA GLY A 188 14.40 -23.28 1.65
C GLY A 188 14.69 -22.47 0.38
N PHE A 189 14.34 -21.18 0.35
CA PHE A 189 14.72 -20.29 -0.74
C PHE A 189 16.20 -19.95 -0.64
N GLY A 190 16.93 -20.03 -1.76
CA GLY A 190 18.36 -19.71 -1.83
C GLY A 190 19.30 -20.87 -1.48
N LEU A 191 18.78 -22.07 -1.22
CA LEU A 191 19.58 -23.29 -1.25
C LEU A 191 19.98 -23.55 -2.71
N THR A 192 21.17 -23.11 -3.10
CA THR A 192 21.80 -23.66 -4.30
C THR A 192 21.94 -25.15 -4.04
N VAL A 193 21.16 -25.99 -4.73
CA VAL A 193 21.43 -27.42 -4.79
C VAL A 193 22.92 -27.52 -5.07
N THR A 194 23.70 -27.98 -4.09
CA THR A 194 25.13 -28.17 -4.23
C THR A 194 25.28 -28.90 -5.54
N LYS A 195 25.88 -28.27 -6.56
CA LYS A 195 26.10 -28.93 -7.84
C LYS A 195 26.94 -30.13 -7.49
N MET A 196 26.31 -31.30 -7.32
CA MET A 196 27.06 -32.54 -7.21
C MET A 196 28.01 -32.53 -8.40
N PRO A 197 29.32 -32.72 -8.15
CA PRO A 197 30.32 -32.65 -9.20
C PRO A 197 29.80 -33.51 -10.34
N ARG A 198 29.81 -32.95 -11.57
CA ARG A 198 29.20 -33.55 -12.76
C ARG A 198 29.59 -35.03 -12.95
N VAL A 199 30.76 -35.40 -12.42
CA VAL A 199 31.34 -36.74 -12.39
C VAL A 199 30.49 -37.75 -11.59
N GLU A 200 29.93 -37.36 -10.43
CA GLU A 200 29.16 -38.29 -9.58
C GLU A 200 27.72 -38.51 -10.06
N ARG A 201 27.12 -37.51 -10.72
CA ARG A 201 25.78 -37.66 -11.35
C ARG A 201 25.78 -38.70 -12.47
N GLY A 202 26.88 -38.79 -13.23
CA GLY A 202 27.05 -39.81 -14.26
C GLY A 202 27.18 -41.23 -13.69
N LEU A 203 27.84 -41.37 -12.53
CA LEU A 203 28.02 -42.66 -11.89
C LEU A 203 26.76 -43.16 -11.16
N ALA A 204 26.04 -42.25 -10.50
CA ALA A 204 24.77 -42.55 -9.84
C ALA A 204 23.64 -42.91 -10.85
N ALA A 205 23.62 -42.24 -12.02
CA ALA A 205 22.67 -42.58 -13.09
C ALA A 205 22.96 -43.96 -13.71
N ARG A 206 24.23 -44.33 -13.90
CA ARG A 206 24.62 -45.66 -14.40
C ARG A 206 24.27 -46.79 -13.43
N LYS A 207 24.33 -46.56 -12.12
CA LYS A 207 24.02 -47.58 -11.10
C LYS A 207 22.51 -47.90 -11.03
N LYS A 208 21.62 -46.92 -11.29
CA LYS A 208 20.16 -47.13 -11.32
C LYS A 208 19.67 -47.88 -12.58
N GLY A 209 20.36 -47.75 -13.71
CA GLY A 209 20.04 -48.51 -14.93
C GLY A 209 20.36 -50.01 -14.82
N ALA A 210 21.39 -50.38 -14.06
CA ALA A 210 21.83 -51.77 -13.92
C ALA A 210 20.86 -52.62 -13.07
N THR A 211 20.27 -52.07 -12.01
CA THR A 211 19.35 -52.82 -11.14
C THR A 211 17.94 -52.94 -11.73
N ALA A 212 17.52 -52.00 -12.57
CA ALA A 212 16.25 -52.08 -13.30
C ALA A 212 16.27 -53.17 -14.40
N SER A 213 17.43 -53.42 -15.02
CA SER A 213 17.59 -54.46 -16.05
C SER A 213 17.51 -55.88 -15.47
N ALA A 214 18.00 -56.09 -14.24
CA ALA A 214 17.98 -57.40 -13.58
C ALA A 214 16.55 -57.86 -13.20
N ASN A 215 15.68 -56.94 -12.76
CA ASN A 215 14.32 -57.28 -12.33
C ASN A 215 13.35 -57.58 -13.49
N ASN A 216 13.62 -57.10 -14.70
CA ASN A 216 12.78 -57.41 -15.86
C ASN A 216 13.06 -58.82 -16.41
N LYS A 217 14.28 -59.33 -16.26
CA LYS A 217 14.66 -60.66 -16.76
C LYS A 217 14.07 -61.79 -15.91
N THR A 218 14.03 -61.62 -14.58
CA THR A 218 13.40 -62.57 -13.65
C THR A 218 11.88 -62.59 -13.78
N ARG A 219 11.26 -61.43 -13.97
CA ARG A 219 9.80 -61.32 -14.17
C ARG A 219 9.34 -61.90 -15.51
N ALA A 220 10.15 -61.79 -16.58
CA ALA A 220 9.86 -62.40 -17.87
C ALA A 220 9.94 -63.94 -17.83
N MET A 221 10.88 -64.51 -17.08
CA MET A 221 10.99 -65.95 -16.90
C MET A 221 9.87 -66.53 -16.02
N GLN A 222 9.48 -65.82 -14.95
CA GLN A 222 8.35 -66.25 -14.11
C GLN A 222 7.01 -66.18 -14.84
N LYS A 223 6.82 -65.25 -15.78
CA LYS A 223 5.59 -65.17 -16.60
C LYS A 223 5.49 -66.27 -17.66
N ALA A 224 6.63 -66.83 -18.10
CA ALA A 224 6.65 -67.94 -19.06
C ALA A 224 6.38 -69.30 -18.39
N LEU A 225 6.68 -69.46 -17.09
CA LEU A 225 6.50 -70.71 -16.36
C LEU A 225 5.06 -70.95 -15.85
N VAL A 226 4.23 -69.90 -15.82
CA VAL A 226 2.82 -69.96 -15.33
C VAL A 226 1.82 -70.08 -16.50
N ALA A 227 2.30 -70.14 -17.74
CA ALA A 227 1.47 -70.18 -18.96
C ALA A 227 1.41 -71.56 -19.65
N VAL A 228 1.72 -72.64 -18.92
CA VAL A 228 1.55 -74.05 -19.32
C VAL A 228 0.58 -74.69 -18.35
#